data_AF-A0A3N5Z804-F1
#
_entry.id   AF-A0A3N5Z804-F1
#
_cell.length_a   1.000
_cell.length_b   1.000
_cell.length_c   1.000
_cell.angle_alpha   90.00
_cell.angle_beta   90.00
_cell.angle_gamma   90.00
#
_symmetry.space_group_name_H-M   'P 1'
#
loop_
_entity.id
_entity.type
_entity.pdbx_description
1 polymer ?
#
loop_
_entity_poly.entity_id
_entity_poly.type
_entity_poly.pdbx_seq_one_letter_code
_entity_poly.pdbx_strand_id
1 'polypeptide(L)'
;MAGKPIEVAYYYRIKWGHHEEFIELFKKNHYPVLKAQIETGRILEIRTYAPKFHGDGRSDWNFLSVLVFRDWEALATSTDKEIAKR
;
A
#
# COMPACT_ATOMS: atom_id res chain seq x y z
N MET A 1 -17.10 -17.16 11.70
CA MET A 1 -17.60 -16.12 10.77
C MET A 1 -16.38 -15.36 10.29
N ALA A 2 -16.05 -15.38 9.00
CA ALA A 2 -14.99 -14.51 8.49
C ALA A 2 -15.43 -13.05 8.67
N GLY A 3 -14.53 -12.18 9.14
CA GLY A 3 -14.82 -10.75 9.28
C GLY A 3 -15.14 -10.11 7.92
N LYS A 4 -15.72 -8.91 7.92
CA LYS A 4 -15.97 -8.17 6.67
C LYS A 4 -14.64 -7.63 6.12
N PRO A 5 -14.47 -7.57 4.79
CA PRO A 5 -13.32 -6.89 4.18
C PRO A 5 -13.18 -5.44 4.64
N ILE A 6 -11.94 -5.00 4.77
CA ILE A 6 -11.60 -3.65 5.24
C ILE A 6 -10.71 -2.98 4.21
N GLU A 7 -11.09 -1.78 3.82
CA GLU A 7 -10.28 -0.91 2.99
C GLU A 7 -9.40 0.00 3.85
N VAL A 8 -8.10 0.06 3.55
CA VAL A 8 -7.14 0.93 4.24
C VAL A 8 -6.38 1.78 3.22
N ALA A 9 -6.45 3.09 3.40
CA ALA A 9 -5.77 4.08 2.58
C ALA A 9 -4.46 4.55 3.25
N TYR A 10 -3.34 4.37 2.55
CA TYR A 10 -2.01 4.80 2.96
C TYR A 10 -1.56 5.98 2.09
N TYR A 11 -1.45 7.15 2.72
CA TYR A 11 -1.07 8.40 2.07
C TYR A 11 0.43 8.63 2.18
N TYR A 12 1.07 8.96 1.05
CA TYR A 12 2.50 9.24 0.99
C TYR A 12 2.74 10.67 0.51
N ARG A 13 3.69 11.33 1.18
CA ARG A 13 4.27 12.59 0.75
C ARG A 13 5.69 12.35 0.27
N ILE A 14 5.86 12.32 -1.04
CA ILE A 14 7.16 12.15 -1.70
C ILE A 14 7.86 13.50 -1.77
N LYS A 15 9.18 13.49 -1.51
CA LYS A 15 10.03 14.67 -1.63
C LYS A 15 10.03 15.19 -3.08
N TRP A 16 9.99 16.51 -3.24
CA TRP A 16 10.04 17.14 -4.56
C TRP A 16 11.28 16.68 -5.34
N GLY A 17 11.11 16.38 -6.63
CA GLY A 17 12.17 15.84 -7.50
C GLY A 17 12.38 14.33 -7.43
N HIS A 18 11.74 13.60 -6.50
CA HIS A 18 11.95 12.15 -6.30
C HIS A 18 10.73 11.28 -6.65
N HIS A 19 9.76 11.80 -7.40
CA HIS A 19 8.50 11.09 -7.65
C HIS A 19 8.69 9.81 -8.48
N GLU A 20 9.45 9.91 -9.57
CA GLU A 20 9.74 8.76 -10.44
C GLU A 20 10.55 7.69 -9.71
N GLU A 21 11.64 8.09 -9.05
CA GLU A 21 12.47 7.20 -8.22
C GLU A 21 11.62 6.49 -7.15
N PHE A 22 10.73 7.21 -6.47
CA PHE A 22 9.82 6.60 -5.49
C PHE A 22 8.93 5.53 -6.14
N ILE A 23 8.32 5.81 -7.29
CA ILE A 23 7.47 4.83 -7.99
C ILE A 23 8.28 3.60 -8.41
N GLU A 24 9.49 3.80 -8.93
CA GLU A 24 10.40 2.71 -9.31
C GLU A 24 10.74 1.83 -8.11
N LEU A 25 11.15 2.44 -7.00
CA LEU A 25 11.48 1.72 -5.76
C LEU A 25 10.24 1.05 -5.16
N PHE A 26 9.08 1.68 -5.20
CA PHE A 26 7.82 1.08 -4.75
C PHE A 26 7.51 -0.19 -5.56
N LYS A 27 7.58 -0.12 -6.89
CA LYS A 27 7.35 -1.27 -7.77
C LYS A 27 8.37 -2.37 -7.59
N LYS A 28 9.65 -2.02 -7.41
CA LYS A 28 10.74 -2.99 -7.27
C LYS A 28 10.74 -3.69 -5.92
N ASN A 29 10.42 -2.97 -4.84
CA ASN A 29 10.65 -3.43 -3.48
C ASN A 29 9.35 -3.71 -2.71
N HIS A 30 8.39 -2.78 -2.75
CA HIS A 30 7.19 -2.86 -1.91
C HIS A 30 6.06 -3.67 -2.56
N TYR A 31 5.81 -3.44 -3.85
CA TYR A 31 4.75 -4.12 -4.59
C TYR A 31 4.87 -5.66 -4.58
N PRO A 32 6.06 -6.29 -4.72
CA PRO A 32 6.18 -7.75 -4.64
C PRO A 32 5.77 -8.30 -3.28
N VAL A 33 6.04 -7.57 -2.18
CA VAL A 33 5.61 -7.95 -0.84
C VAL A 33 4.08 -7.92 -0.73
N LEU A 34 3.45 -6.84 -1.21
CA LEU A 34 1.99 -6.75 -1.23
C LEU A 34 1.35 -7.85 -2.09
N LYS A 35 1.96 -8.16 -3.24
CA LYS A 35 1.51 -9.23 -4.13
C LYS A 35 1.61 -10.61 -3.46
N ALA A 36 2.68 -10.89 -2.73
CA ALA A 36 2.79 -12.12 -1.95
C ALA A 36 1.66 -12.22 -0.89
N GLN A 37 1.24 -11.10 -0.31
CA GLN A 37 0.11 -11.09 0.64
C GLN A 37 -1.24 -11.34 -0.06
N ILE A 38 -1.42 -10.97 -1.33
CA ILE A 38 -2.58 -11.37 -2.16
C ILE A 38 -2.61 -12.89 -2.30
N GLU A 39 -1.46 -13.52 -2.61
CA GLU A 39 -1.36 -14.97 -2.80
C GLU A 39 -1.73 -15.76 -1.54
N THR A 40 -1.49 -15.20 -0.34
CA THR A 40 -1.93 -15.80 0.94
C THR A 40 -3.41 -15.56 1.28
N GLY A 41 -4.11 -14.72 0.50
CA GLY A 41 -5.49 -14.31 0.79
C GLY A 41 -5.62 -13.38 2.01
N ARG A 42 -4.53 -12.77 2.46
CA ARG A 42 -4.53 -11.75 3.53
C ARG A 42 -5.04 -10.41 2.97
N ILE A 43 -4.47 -10.00 1.84
CA ILE A 43 -4.96 -8.87 1.04
C ILE A 43 -5.83 -9.45 -0.08
N LEU A 44 -6.89 -8.74 -0.45
CA LEU A 44 -7.81 -9.07 -1.53
C LEU A 44 -7.58 -8.19 -2.76
N GLU A 45 -7.17 -6.94 -2.56
CA GLU A 45 -6.97 -5.98 -3.64
C GLU A 45 -5.88 -4.95 -3.28
N ILE A 46 -5.13 -4.51 -4.29
CA ILE A 46 -4.16 -3.40 -4.22
C ILE A 46 -4.53 -2.38 -5.30
N ARG A 47 -4.76 -1.13 -4.91
CA ARG A 47 -4.92 0.00 -5.82
C ARG A 47 -3.89 1.07 -5.51
N THR A 48 -3.36 1.74 -6.53
CA THR A 48 -2.44 2.86 -6.34
C THR A 48 -2.86 4.05 -7.18
N TYR A 49 -2.67 5.25 -6.65
CA TYR A 49 -3.06 6.50 -7.29
C TYR A 49 -1.94 7.52 -7.15
N ALA A 50 -1.65 8.21 -8.25
CA ALA A 50 -0.76 9.38 -8.27
C ALA A 50 -1.51 10.51 -9.00
N PRO A 51 -1.50 11.76 -8.49
CA PRO A 51 -2.10 12.89 -9.18
C PRO A 51 -1.40 13.13 -10.52
N LYS A 52 -2.17 13.23 -11.61
CA LYS A 52 -1.64 13.57 -12.95
C LYS A 52 -1.51 15.08 -13.17
N PHE A 53 -2.29 15.86 -12.43
CA PHE A 53 -2.34 17.31 -12.52
C PHE A 53 -2.11 17.91 -11.13
N HIS A 54 -1.80 19.20 -11.10
CA HIS A 54 -1.64 19.95 -9.86
C HIS A 54 -2.96 19.93 -9.07
N GLY A 55 -2.86 19.60 -7.79
CA GLY A 55 -3.96 19.85 -6.84
C GLY A 55 -4.04 21.33 -6.46
N ASP A 56 -4.88 21.64 -5.49
CA ASP A 56 -5.03 22.99 -4.91
C ASP A 56 -3.81 23.45 -4.06
N GLY A 57 -2.69 22.73 -4.15
CA GLY A 57 -1.49 22.96 -3.36
C GLY A 57 -1.61 22.54 -1.89
N ARG A 58 -2.77 22.04 -1.44
CA ARG A 58 -3.04 21.61 -0.06
C ARG A 58 -3.09 20.09 0.10
N SER A 59 -3.04 19.33 -0.99
CA SER A 59 -2.96 17.88 -0.92
C SER A 59 -1.65 17.48 -0.22
N ASP A 60 -1.77 17.01 1.03
CA ASP A 60 -0.65 16.52 1.85
C ASP A 60 0.00 15.22 1.32
N TRP A 61 -0.49 14.71 0.19
CA TRP A 61 -0.03 13.48 -0.43
C TRP A 61 0.14 13.67 -1.93
N ASN A 62 1.03 12.87 -2.50
CA ASN A 62 1.27 12.78 -3.95
C ASN A 62 1.34 11.33 -4.43
N PHE A 63 1.20 10.36 -3.54
CA PHE A 63 0.93 8.96 -3.88
C PHE A 63 0.01 8.33 -2.82
N LEU A 64 -0.93 7.51 -3.25
CA LEU A 64 -1.89 6.80 -2.40
C LEU A 64 -1.86 5.32 -2.74
N SER A 65 -1.72 4.47 -1.73
CA SER A 65 -1.94 3.03 -1.83
C SER A 65 -3.20 2.66 -1.06
N VAL A 66 -4.11 1.93 -1.69
CA VAL A 66 -5.32 1.42 -1.05
C VAL A 66 -5.25 -0.09 -1.06
N LEU A 67 -5.28 -0.68 0.14
CA LEU A 67 -5.25 -2.12 0.34
C LEU A 67 -6.60 -2.58 0.88
N VAL A 68 -7.18 -3.61 0.29
CA VAL A 68 -8.36 -4.27 0.84
C VAL A 68 -7.90 -5.53 1.57
N PHE A 69 -8.03 -5.57 2.89
CA PHE A 69 -7.75 -6.74 3.71
C PHE A 69 -8.99 -7.62 3.82
N ARG A 70 -8.77 -8.94 3.96
CA ARG A 70 -9.86 -9.91 4.12
C ARG A 70 -10.77 -9.60 5.31
N ASP A 71 -10.19 -9.22 6.44
CA ASP A 71 -10.88 -8.91 7.70
C ASP A 71 -9.95 -8.15 8.68
N TRP A 72 -10.47 -7.78 9.86
CA TRP A 72 -9.72 -7.02 10.87
C TRP A 72 -8.54 -7.81 11.43
N GLU A 73 -8.66 -9.13 11.56
CA GLU A 73 -7.59 -9.99 12.07
C GLU A 73 -6.41 -10.03 11.09
N ALA A 74 -6.71 -10.15 9.79
CA ALA A 74 -5.74 -10.04 8.71
C ALA A 74 -5.05 -8.68 8.68
N LEU A 75 -5.71 -7.58 9.05
CA LEU A 75 -5.08 -6.28 9.19
C LEU A 75 -4.17 -6.21 10.44
N ALA A 76 -4.70 -6.60 11.60
CA ALA A 76 -4.06 -6.42 12.91
C ALA A 76 -2.83 -7.32 13.14
N THR A 77 -2.74 -8.45 12.45
CA THR A 77 -1.61 -9.38 12.59
C THR A 77 -0.37 -8.82 11.90
N SER A 78 0.61 -8.22 12.58
CA SER A 78 1.83 -7.76 11.88
C SER A 78 2.59 -8.92 11.19
N THR A 79 2.94 -8.76 9.92
CA THR A 79 3.82 -9.67 9.17
C THR A 79 5.31 -9.44 9.44
N ASP A 80 5.67 -8.45 10.27
CA ASP A 80 7.07 -8.05 10.49
C ASP A 80 7.93 -9.22 10.99
N LYS A 81 7.37 -10.12 11.80
CA LYS A 81 8.11 -11.26 12.37
C LYS A 81 8.49 -12.34 11.36
N GLU A 82 7.76 -12.47 10.26
CA GLU A 82 7.98 -13.52 9.25
C GLU A 82 8.72 -12.99 8.01
N ILE A 83 8.62 -11.69 7.72
CA ILE A 83 9.37 -11.04 6.64
C ILE A 83 10.83 -10.79 7.04
N ALA A 84 11.12 -10.47 8.31
CA ALA A 84 12.48 -10.22 8.81
C ALA A 84 13.37 -11.49 8.90
N LYS A 85 12.82 -12.68 8.66
CA LYS A 85 13.55 -13.97 8.74
C LYS A 85 14.08 -14.47 7.38
N ARG A 86 13.82 -13.76 6.29
CA ARG A 86 14.34 -14.05 4.95
C ARG A 86 15.46 -13.07 4.61
#